data_AF-A0A1Q8BDU7-F1
#
_entry.id   AF-A0A1Q8BDU7-F1
#
_cell.length_a   1.000
_cell.length_b   1.000
_cell.length_c   1.000
_cell.angle_alpha   90.00
_cell.angle_beta   90.00
_cell.angle_gamma   90.00
#
_symmetry.space_group_name_H-M   'P 1'
#
loop_
_entity.id
_entity.type
_entity.pdbx_description
1 polymer ?
#
loop_
_entity_poly.entity_id
_entity_poly.type
_entity_poly.pdbx_seq_one_letter_code
_entity_poly.pdbx_strand_id
1 'polypeptide(L)'
;MKPETFLYRLALVVMLATSLTMAFRSSARAAGMQEAGGAGPSFPCEKATTSVEKLICSDRSLSALDLEYSRLYGQRLQESDKPEAEEIRSRAKSSLQTRDNCANDRVDAASLKASELECLASWYYGRIAELSEMPSPAPAEWSPRFVAAVEIYIHPLWRMRDQKPVPEVYV
;
A
#
# COMPACT_ATOMS: atom_id res chain seq x y z
N MET A 1 -52.97 -37.93 -58.39
CA MET A 1 -53.02 -37.75 -56.92
C MET A 1 -52.24 -36.49 -56.54
N LYS A 2 -52.70 -35.76 -55.53
CA LYS A 2 -52.69 -34.28 -55.46
C LYS A 2 -51.33 -33.68 -55.03
N PRO A 3 -50.87 -32.56 -55.66
CA PRO A 3 -49.60 -31.88 -55.36
C PRO A 3 -49.57 -31.16 -53.99
N GLU A 4 -50.71 -31.08 -53.31
CA GLU A 4 -50.93 -30.32 -52.07
C GLU A 4 -50.37 -31.02 -50.80
N THR A 5 -50.09 -32.32 -50.85
CA THR A 5 -49.64 -33.10 -49.66
C THR A 5 -48.13 -33.11 -49.46
N PHE A 6 -47.34 -32.69 -50.46
CA PHE A 6 -45.87 -32.69 -50.39
C PHE A 6 -45.33 -31.46 -49.66
N LEU A 7 -46.01 -30.32 -49.79
CA LEU A 7 -45.64 -29.07 -49.12
C LEU A 7 -45.91 -29.13 -47.60
N TYR A 8 -46.92 -29.89 -47.17
CA TYR A 8 -47.26 -30.04 -45.74
C TYR A 8 -46.29 -30.92 -44.96
N ARG A 9 -45.58 -31.85 -45.62
CA ARG A 9 -44.59 -32.74 -44.98
C ARG A 9 -43.20 -32.12 -44.88
N LEU A 10 -42.82 -31.23 -45.81
CA LEU A 10 -41.59 -30.43 -45.68
C LEU A 10 -41.71 -29.35 -44.59
N ALA A 11 -42.90 -28.76 -44.42
CA ALA A 11 -43.12 -27.70 -43.43
C ALA A 11 -43.06 -28.18 -41.97
N LEU A 12 -43.40 -29.45 -41.67
CA LEU A 12 -43.37 -29.98 -40.30
C LEU A 12 -41.93 -30.22 -39.78
N VAL A 13 -41.00 -30.56 -40.66
CA VAL A 13 -39.60 -30.85 -40.28
C VAL A 13 -38.80 -29.56 -40.02
N VAL A 14 -39.13 -28.46 -40.71
CA VAL A 14 -38.45 -27.17 -40.50
C VAL A 14 -38.96 -26.42 -39.26
N MET A 15 -40.24 -26.60 -38.88
CA MET A 15 -40.84 -25.92 -37.72
C MET A 15 -40.51 -26.53 -36.35
N LEU A 16 -39.80 -27.66 -36.28
CA LEU A 16 -39.28 -28.22 -35.02
C LEU A 16 -37.80 -27.89 -34.76
N ALA A 17 -37.08 -27.34 -35.75
CA ALA A 17 -35.67 -26.97 -35.61
C ALA A 17 -35.45 -25.48 -35.24
N THR A 18 -36.52 -24.72 -35.00
CA THR A 18 -36.44 -23.29 -34.64
C THR A 18 -36.74 -23.01 -33.16
N SER A 19 -36.90 -24.04 -32.34
CA SER A 19 -37.28 -23.93 -30.91
C SER A 19 -36.08 -23.97 -29.95
N LEU A 20 -34.88 -23.62 -30.39
CA LEU A 20 -33.69 -23.55 -29.53
C LEU A 20 -32.90 -22.25 -29.71
N THR A 21 -33.57 -21.10 -29.79
CA THR A 21 -32.96 -19.84 -29.36
C THR A 21 -33.24 -19.68 -27.87
N MET A 22 -32.54 -20.48 -27.08
CA MET A 22 -32.46 -20.32 -25.63
C MET A 22 -32.05 -18.88 -25.37
N ALA A 23 -32.92 -18.14 -24.69
CA ALA A 23 -32.69 -16.77 -24.27
C ALA A 23 -31.52 -16.73 -23.28
N PHE A 24 -30.29 -16.70 -23.78
CA PHE A 24 -29.13 -16.30 -23.01
C PHE A 24 -29.13 -14.76 -22.93
N ARG A 25 -30.08 -14.22 -22.16
CA ARG A 25 -29.94 -12.89 -21.59
C ARG A 25 -28.89 -13.01 -20.47
N SER A 26 -27.61 -13.01 -20.85
CA SER A 26 -26.53 -12.73 -19.93
C SER A 26 -26.60 -11.25 -19.53
N SER A 27 -27.55 -10.90 -18.67
CA SER A 27 -27.41 -9.71 -17.85
C SER A 27 -26.39 -10.04 -16.77
N ALA A 28 -25.11 -10.08 -17.16
CA ALA A 28 -24.03 -9.89 -16.22
C ALA A 28 -24.18 -8.45 -15.71
N ARG A 29 -24.98 -8.27 -14.65
CA ARG A 29 -24.71 -7.20 -13.71
C ARG A 29 -23.32 -7.52 -13.19
N ALA A 30 -22.31 -6.86 -13.75
CA ALA A 30 -21.05 -6.68 -13.07
C ALA A 30 -21.42 -6.04 -11.73
N ALA A 31 -21.59 -6.88 -10.72
CA ALA A 31 -21.51 -6.45 -9.34
C ALA A 31 -20.16 -5.75 -9.27
N GLY A 32 -20.21 -4.43 -9.06
CA GLY A 32 -19.01 -3.63 -8.96
C GLY A 32 -18.11 -4.27 -7.93
N MET A 33 -16.94 -4.72 -8.37
CA MET A 33 -15.78 -4.61 -7.52
C MET A 33 -15.36 -3.15 -7.62
N GLN A 34 -16.06 -2.32 -6.86
CA GLN A 34 -15.47 -1.10 -6.36
C GLN A 34 -14.31 -1.57 -5.48
N GLU A 35 -13.10 -1.54 -6.05
CA GLU A 35 -11.84 -1.49 -5.30
C GLU A 35 -11.89 -0.20 -4.47
N ALA A 36 -12.61 -0.26 -3.37
CA ALA A 36 -12.61 0.76 -2.34
C ALA A 36 -11.47 0.43 -1.38
N GLY A 37 -10.28 0.96 -1.70
CA GLY A 37 -9.04 0.81 -0.94
C GLY A 37 -7.89 0.40 -1.84
N GLY A 38 -7.26 1.38 -2.50
CA GLY A 38 -6.43 1.19 -3.69
C GLY A 38 -5.38 0.09 -3.60
N ALA A 39 -5.39 -0.82 -4.57
CA ALA A 39 -4.41 -1.88 -4.78
C ALA A 39 -2.98 -1.42 -5.15
N GLY A 40 -2.57 -0.20 -4.79
CA GLY A 40 -1.28 0.38 -5.14
C GLY A 40 -0.63 1.12 -3.97
N PRO A 41 0.64 1.53 -4.13
CA PRO A 41 1.32 2.34 -3.13
C PRO A 41 0.68 3.72 -2.99
N SER A 42 1.20 4.54 -2.08
CA SER A 42 0.69 5.89 -1.81
C SER A 42 0.92 6.91 -2.94
N PHE A 43 1.52 6.48 -4.05
CA PHE A 43 1.78 7.27 -5.24
C PHE A 43 1.38 6.53 -6.54
N PRO A 44 1.11 7.25 -7.64
CA PRO A 44 0.80 6.61 -8.92
C PRO A 44 2.03 5.94 -9.52
N CYS A 45 1.96 4.63 -9.78
CA CYS A 45 3.09 3.86 -10.31
C CYS A 45 3.57 4.30 -11.68
N GLU A 46 2.72 4.94 -12.48
CA GLU A 46 3.08 5.52 -13.79
C GLU A 46 4.04 6.71 -13.65
N LYS A 47 4.14 7.29 -12.44
CA LYS A 47 5.05 8.37 -12.09
C LYS A 47 6.31 7.90 -11.37
N ALA A 48 6.49 6.58 -11.20
CA ALA A 48 7.69 6.02 -10.58
C ALA A 48 8.93 6.36 -11.43
N THR A 49 9.87 7.09 -10.82
CA THR A 49 11.11 7.51 -11.47
C THR A 49 12.32 6.78 -10.91
N THR A 50 12.33 6.52 -9.61
CA THR A 50 13.45 5.88 -8.90
C THR A 50 13.36 4.36 -8.93
N SER A 51 14.50 3.69 -8.72
CA SER A 51 14.53 2.23 -8.54
C SER A 51 13.64 1.77 -7.40
N VAL A 52 13.66 2.46 -6.25
CA VAL A 52 12.82 2.14 -5.09
C VAL A 52 11.33 2.27 -5.42
N GLU A 53 10.91 3.35 -6.08
CA GLU A 53 9.50 3.51 -6.47
C GLU A 53 9.06 2.38 -7.42
N LYS A 54 9.90 1.99 -8.37
CA LYS A 54 9.61 0.88 -9.28
C LYS A 54 9.51 -0.46 -8.54
N LEU A 55 10.41 -0.71 -7.58
CA LEU A 55 10.37 -1.89 -6.72
C LEU A 55 9.07 -1.96 -5.92
N ILE A 56 8.70 -0.85 -5.27
CA ILE A 56 7.45 -0.73 -4.52
C ILE A 56 6.26 -1.05 -5.43
N CYS A 57 6.23 -0.49 -6.63
CA CYS A 57 5.16 -0.74 -7.61
C CYS A 57 5.12 -2.17 -8.16
N SER A 58 6.25 -2.87 -8.20
CA SER A 58 6.32 -4.26 -8.69
C SER A 58 5.99 -5.31 -7.63
N ASP A 59 6.06 -4.96 -6.35
CA ASP A 59 5.81 -5.88 -5.24
C ASP A 59 4.58 -5.46 -4.43
N ARG A 60 3.59 -6.36 -4.36
CA ARG A 60 2.32 -6.11 -3.65
C ARG A 60 2.52 -5.85 -2.16
N SER A 61 3.48 -6.53 -1.52
CA SER A 61 3.72 -6.39 -0.08
C SER A 61 4.35 -5.04 0.22
N LEU A 62 5.35 -4.63 -0.56
CA LEU A 62 5.95 -3.29 -0.45
C LEU A 62 4.94 -2.18 -0.77
N SER A 63 4.08 -2.37 -1.78
CA SER A 63 2.99 -1.44 -2.08
C SER A 63 2.06 -1.24 -0.87
N ALA A 64 1.65 -2.32 -0.22
CA ALA A 64 0.79 -2.25 0.97
C ALA A 64 1.48 -1.56 2.15
N LEU A 65 2.77 -1.84 2.37
CA LEU A 65 3.58 -1.20 3.41
C LEU A 65 3.74 0.31 3.15
N ASP A 66 3.95 0.71 1.90
CA ASP A 66 4.03 2.13 1.52
C ASP A 66 2.72 2.87 1.79
N LEU A 67 1.59 2.25 1.42
CA LEU A 67 0.27 2.80 1.67
C LEU A 67 0.00 2.97 3.17
N GLU A 68 0.31 1.96 3.98
CA GLU A 68 0.11 1.99 5.44
C GLU A 68 1.00 3.04 6.12
N TYR A 69 2.28 3.11 5.73
CA TYR A 69 3.18 4.16 6.20
C TYR A 69 2.63 5.56 5.90
N SER A 70 2.15 5.79 4.67
CA SER A 70 1.59 7.07 4.26
C SER A 70 0.32 7.42 5.03
N ARG A 71 -0.56 6.44 5.29
CA ARG A 71 -1.76 6.60 6.11
C ARG A 71 -1.40 7.03 7.53
N LEU A 72 -0.49 6.31 8.19
CA LEU A 72 -0.04 6.62 9.56
C LEU A 72 0.64 7.98 9.62
N TYR A 73 1.55 8.28 8.69
CA TYR A 73 2.22 9.57 8.60
C TYR A 73 1.22 10.72 8.48
N GLY A 74 0.22 10.59 7.58
CA GLY A 74 -0.85 11.57 7.42
C GLY A 74 -1.69 11.74 8.69
N GLN A 75 -2.04 10.64 9.36
CA GLN A 75 -2.75 10.66 10.64
C GLN A 75 -1.95 11.43 11.71
N ARG A 76 -0.65 11.14 11.86
CA ARG A 76 0.18 11.82 12.87
C ARG A 76 0.33 13.30 12.61
N LEU A 77 0.50 13.71 11.35
CA LEU A 77 0.51 15.14 11.01
C LEU A 77 -0.79 15.86 11.34
N GLN A 78 -1.93 15.18 11.36
CA GLN A 78 -3.23 15.78 11.72
C GLN A 78 -3.43 15.88 13.23
N GLU A 79 -2.88 14.94 13.99
CA GLU A 79 -3.00 14.88 15.44
C GLU A 79 -1.97 15.76 16.18
N SER A 80 -0.88 16.11 15.49
CA SER A 80 0.23 16.91 16.04
C SER A 80 -0.01 18.41 15.98
N ASP A 81 0.59 19.13 16.94
CA ASP A 81 0.73 20.58 16.85
C ASP A 81 1.80 20.99 15.82
N LYS A 82 1.97 22.31 15.60
CA LYS A 82 2.86 22.80 14.54
C LYS A 82 4.34 22.40 14.77
N PRO A 83 4.95 22.60 15.95
CA PRO A 83 6.32 22.14 16.21
C PRO A 83 6.51 20.64 16.01
N GLU A 84 5.60 19.81 16.53
CA GLU A 84 5.70 18.35 16.39
C GLU A 84 5.55 17.91 14.93
N ALA A 85 4.60 18.51 14.19
CA ALA A 85 4.42 18.24 12.77
C ALA A 85 5.65 18.62 11.93
N GLU A 86 6.37 19.68 12.29
CA GLU A 86 7.63 20.07 11.64
C GLU A 86 8.73 19.03 11.90
N GLU A 87 8.82 18.50 13.12
CA GLU A 87 9.76 17.43 13.48
C GLU A 87 9.45 16.13 12.71
N ILE A 88 8.18 15.73 12.65
CA ILE A 88 7.73 14.55 11.90
C ILE A 88 8.10 14.67 10.42
N ARG A 89 7.89 15.85 9.80
CA ARG A 89 8.28 16.11 8.40
C ARG A 89 9.79 16.03 8.19
N SER A 90 10.57 16.63 9.09
CA SER A 90 12.04 16.62 9.03
C SER A 90 12.58 15.19 9.10
N ARG A 91 12.07 14.39 10.04
CA ARG A 91 12.47 13.00 10.22
C ARG A 91 12.04 12.10 9.06
N ALA A 92 10.85 12.34 8.50
CA ALA A 92 10.40 11.63 7.30
C ALA A 92 11.34 11.90 6.10
N LYS A 93 11.75 13.16 5.89
CA LYS A 93 12.68 13.53 4.82
C LYS A 93 14.02 12.80 4.95
N SER A 94 14.64 12.79 6.13
CA SER A 94 15.92 12.09 6.34
C SER A 94 15.77 10.56 6.21
N SER A 95 14.65 10.01 6.68
CA SER A 95 14.39 8.57 6.60
C SER A 95 14.21 8.10 5.16
N LEU A 96 13.55 8.89 4.31
CA LEU A 96 13.38 8.57 2.88
C LEU A 96 14.72 8.52 2.13
N GLN A 97 15.67 9.40 2.47
CA GLN A 97 17.02 9.30 1.93
C GLN A 97 17.71 7.98 2.32
N THR A 98 17.44 7.47 3.52
CA THR A 98 17.97 6.18 3.96
C THR A 98 17.30 5.01 3.24
N ARG A 99 15.97 5.08 3.02
CA ARG A 99 15.22 4.10 2.22
C ARG A 99 15.79 3.97 0.82
N ASP A 100 16.10 5.10 0.20
CA ASP A 100 16.59 5.14 -1.18
C ASP A 100 17.95 4.44 -1.33
N ASN A 101 18.72 4.23 -0.25
CA ASN A 101 19.94 3.41 -0.27
C ASN A 101 19.67 1.90 -0.37
N CYS A 102 18.43 1.43 -0.19
CA CYS A 102 18.09 0.01 -0.34
C CYS A 102 18.17 -0.49 -1.79
N ALA A 103 18.10 0.41 -2.77
CA ALA A 103 18.22 0.07 -4.18
C ALA A 103 19.06 1.12 -4.91
N ASN A 104 20.01 0.68 -5.72
CA ASN A 104 20.81 1.59 -6.55
C ASN A 104 20.11 1.86 -7.90
N ASP A 105 20.65 2.81 -8.68
CA ASP A 105 20.09 3.23 -9.98
C ASP A 105 20.07 2.14 -11.07
N ARG A 106 20.56 0.92 -10.77
CA ARG A 106 20.66 -0.19 -11.73
C ARG A 106 19.63 -1.29 -11.51
N VAL A 107 18.67 -1.11 -10.59
CA VAL A 107 17.64 -2.12 -10.36
C VAL A 107 16.54 -1.96 -11.42
N ASP A 108 16.47 -2.91 -12.34
CA ASP A 108 15.28 -3.13 -13.14
C ASP A 108 14.23 -3.83 -12.28
N ALA A 109 12.97 -3.39 -12.34
CA ALA A 109 11.89 -4.07 -11.64
C ALA A 109 11.71 -5.54 -12.07
N ALA A 110 12.31 -5.92 -13.22
CA ALA A 110 12.34 -7.28 -13.72
C ALA A 110 13.35 -8.19 -13.00
N SER A 111 14.36 -7.64 -12.30
CA SER A 111 15.38 -8.42 -11.57
C SER A 111 15.47 -8.00 -10.09
N LEU A 112 14.35 -8.13 -9.38
CA LEU A 112 14.27 -7.92 -7.93
C LEU A 112 15.30 -8.79 -7.20
N LYS A 113 16.24 -8.19 -6.46
CA LYS A 113 17.09 -8.97 -5.55
C LYS A 113 16.39 -9.12 -4.22
N ALA A 114 16.43 -10.33 -3.65
CA ALA A 114 15.87 -10.60 -2.33
C ALA A 114 16.40 -9.64 -1.24
N SER A 115 17.67 -9.22 -1.34
CA SER A 115 18.28 -8.25 -0.42
C SER A 115 17.67 -6.85 -0.51
N GLU A 116 17.23 -6.42 -1.70
CA GLU A 116 16.60 -5.11 -1.92
C GLU A 116 15.19 -5.10 -1.34
N LEU A 117 14.44 -6.20 -1.54
CA LEU A 117 13.12 -6.40 -0.95
C LEU A 117 13.17 -6.43 0.58
N GLU A 118 14.12 -7.18 1.16
CA GLU A 118 14.30 -7.27 2.61
C GLU A 118 14.67 -5.92 3.22
N CYS A 119 15.57 -5.17 2.57
CA CYS A 119 15.95 -3.82 3.02
C CYS A 119 14.75 -2.88 3.06
N LEU A 120 13.95 -2.84 1.97
CA LEU A 120 12.76 -1.99 1.89
C LEU A 120 11.70 -2.40 2.91
N ALA A 121 11.42 -3.69 3.04
CA ALA A 121 10.44 -4.21 4.00
C ALA A 121 10.85 -3.87 5.44
N SER A 122 12.10 -4.11 5.81
CA SER A 122 12.65 -3.77 7.13
C SER A 122 12.56 -2.27 7.42
N TRP A 123 12.86 -1.41 6.43
CA TRP A 123 12.69 0.03 6.56
C TRP A 123 11.23 0.41 6.84
N TYR A 124 10.27 -0.14 6.09
CA TYR A 124 8.85 0.14 6.31
C TYR A 124 8.36 -0.33 7.68
N TYR A 125 8.68 -1.57 8.08
CA TYR A 125 8.28 -2.08 9.39
C TYR A 125 8.80 -1.20 10.53
N GLY A 126 10.06 -0.77 10.47
CA GLY A 126 10.63 0.12 11.47
C GLY A 126 9.92 1.48 11.54
N ARG A 127 9.59 2.07 10.39
CA ARG A 127 8.89 3.37 10.34
C ARG A 127 7.43 3.26 10.77
N ILE A 128 6.73 2.20 10.38
CA ILE A 128 5.35 1.93 10.80
C ILE A 128 5.29 1.70 12.30
N ALA A 129 6.21 0.92 12.88
CA ALA A 129 6.29 0.72 14.32
C ALA A 129 6.51 2.04 15.07
N GLU A 130 7.52 2.83 14.66
CA GLU A 130 7.81 4.13 15.27
C GLU A 130 6.59 5.05 15.23
N LEU A 131 5.94 5.18 14.06
CA LEU A 131 4.76 6.03 13.92
C LEU A 131 3.52 5.46 14.61
N SER A 132 3.41 4.16 14.84
CA SER A 132 2.28 3.57 15.56
C SER A 132 2.39 3.74 17.06
N GLU A 133 3.61 3.78 17.58
CA GLU A 133 3.89 3.87 19.03
C GLU A 133 3.95 5.30 19.58
N MET A 134 4.04 6.35 18.75
CA MET A 134 4.12 7.71 19.31
C MET A 134 2.82 8.04 20.08
N PRO A 135 2.88 8.64 21.28
CA PRO A 135 1.69 9.05 22.02
C PRO A 135 0.91 10.15 21.26
N SER A 136 -0.42 10.14 21.34
CA SER A 136 -1.30 11.14 20.74
C SER A 136 -2.42 11.51 21.72
N PRO A 137 -2.54 12.81 22.13
CA PRO A 137 -1.68 13.94 21.80
C PRO A 137 -0.29 13.85 22.47
N ALA A 138 0.67 14.64 22.00
CA ALA A 138 1.98 14.76 22.66
C ALA A 138 1.80 15.13 24.15
N PRO A 139 2.58 14.52 25.06
CA PRO A 139 2.43 14.78 26.49
C PRO A 139 2.79 16.24 26.82
N ALA A 140 2.00 16.86 27.70
CA ALA A 140 2.09 18.29 28.02
C ALA A 140 3.47 18.74 28.59
N GLU A 141 4.28 17.80 29.07
CA GLU A 141 5.65 18.05 29.53
C GLU A 141 6.67 18.38 28.42
N TRP A 142 6.36 18.13 27.13
CA TRP A 142 7.27 18.40 25.99
C TRP A 142 7.27 19.87 25.57
N SER A 143 7.43 20.77 26.54
CA SER A 143 7.56 22.22 26.28
C SER A 143 8.90 22.57 25.60
N PRO A 144 9.01 23.71 24.88
CA PRO A 144 10.21 24.08 24.10
C PRO A 144 11.53 24.15 24.88
N ARG A 145 11.46 24.21 26.22
CA ARG A 145 12.66 24.21 27.08
C ARG A 145 13.34 22.84 27.16
N PHE A 146 12.65 21.75 26.84
CA PHE A 146 13.19 20.39 26.86
C PHE A 146 13.92 20.00 25.56
N VAL A 147 13.43 20.45 24.40
CA VAL A 147 14.01 20.11 23.09
C VAL A 147 15.46 20.61 22.96
N ALA A 148 15.76 21.80 23.48
CA ALA A 148 17.12 22.37 23.48
C ALA A 148 18.12 21.60 24.38
N ALA A 149 17.65 20.94 25.44
CA ALA A 149 18.50 20.12 26.31
C ALA A 149 18.76 18.73 25.72
N VAL A 150 17.82 18.24 24.92
CA VAL A 150 17.85 16.91 24.29
C VAL A 150 18.79 16.88 23.08
N GLU A 151 18.89 17.95 22.27
CA GLU A 151 19.90 18.06 21.19
C GLU A 151 21.35 17.92 21.67
N ILE A 152 21.66 18.39 22.89
CA ILE A 152 23.01 18.30 23.47
C ILE A 152 23.36 16.87 23.94
N TYR A 153 22.34 16.03 24.20
CA TYR A 153 22.52 14.68 24.76
C TYR A 153 22.24 13.52 23.79
N ILE A 154 21.69 13.75 22.59
CA ILE A 154 21.29 12.65 21.67
C ILE A 154 22.45 12.02 20.89
N HIS A 155 23.56 12.74 20.64
CA HIS A 155 24.62 12.21 19.76
C HIS A 155 25.29 10.88 20.21
N PRO A 156 25.33 10.49 21.50
CA PRO A 156 25.74 9.15 21.93
C PRO A 156 24.58 8.17 22.23
N LEU A 157 23.32 8.62 22.29
CA LEU A 157 22.20 7.80 22.79
C LEU A 157 21.53 6.91 21.75
N TRP A 158 21.79 7.11 20.45
CA TRP A 158 21.32 6.17 19.41
C TRP A 158 21.92 4.76 19.56
N ARG A 159 23.04 4.60 20.29
CA ARG A 159 23.67 3.29 20.55
C ARG A 159 22.98 2.48 21.68
N MET A 160 22.09 3.09 22.47
CA MET A 160 21.47 2.42 23.63
C MET A 160 20.01 1.99 23.41
N ARG A 161 19.45 2.16 22.20
CA ARG A 161 18.10 1.66 21.87
C ARG A 161 18.08 0.13 21.70
N ASP A 162 19.23 -0.49 21.47
CA ASP A 162 19.36 -1.95 21.28
C ASP A 162 19.34 -2.74 22.59
N GLN A 163 19.23 -2.07 23.76
CA GLN A 163 19.31 -2.72 25.07
C GLN A 163 18.22 -2.29 26.07
N LYS A 164 17.03 -1.88 25.61
CA LYS A 164 15.90 -1.73 26.56
C LYS A 164 15.16 -3.07 26.74
N PRO A 165 14.97 -3.54 27.98
CA PRO A 165 14.12 -4.69 28.22
C PRO A 165 12.68 -4.34 27.84
N VAL A 166 12.00 -5.31 27.20
CA VAL A 166 10.58 -5.23 26.83
C VAL A 166 9.76 -4.91 28.08
N PRO A 167 8.86 -3.91 28.06
CA PRO A 167 7.99 -3.64 29.20
C PRO A 167 7.11 -4.87 29.46
N GLU A 168 7.10 -5.33 30.71
CA GLU A 168 6.26 -6.42 31.19
C GLU A 168 4.81 -5.93 31.27
N VAL A 169 4.14 -5.91 30.12
CA VAL A 169 2.68 -5.76 30.03
C VAL A 169 2.16 -6.78 29.02
N TYR A 170 2.30 -8.05 29.39
CA TYR A 170 1.31 -9.08 29.13
C TYR A 170 1.18 -9.85 30.45
N VAL A 171 0.00 -9.77 31.08
CA VAL A 171 -0.37 -10.67 32.18
C VAL A 171 -0.50 -12.09 31.62
#